data_AF-A0A8I6RYQ9-F1
#
_entry.id   AF-A0A8I6RYQ9-F1
#
_cell.length_a   1.000
_cell.length_b   1.000
_cell.length_c   1.000
_cell.angle_alpha   90.00
_cell.angle_beta   90.00
_cell.angle_gamma   90.00
#
_symmetry.space_group_name_H-M   'P 1'
#
loop_
_entity.id
_entity.type
_entity.pdbx_description
1 polymer ?
#
loop_
_entity_poly.entity_id
_entity_poly.type
_entity_poly.pdbx_seq_one_letter_code
_entity_poly.pdbx_strand_id
1 'polypeptide(L)'
;MELDRKGLGKNLICVEYPGVVKNVDKMLETLGGIRNISNVYSKRNRRLELRFRPDDIYCKPACGDRFNTNGVLLKIKVLKSKNSDEIKIKNCEILGRIQTSFKFKSICDFQYLPMLTNEKGEMVDITSTLLPSRVDGENLKAWLDAPAEYFLPPAVFSRVDSQQSGSSYMYRKDTKDGDSNVAPLIGRTRKRRSGHAIFVSFNIGTIPIKPREKALKFLEVKFLNGPQLEKIKKCFEERPVWSKLALMCVTKFQHDQLKYLLPAVAYYFVTGPFRVMWVRFGYDPRKDPNARVYQTLDYRIRAPAGLLSLVKSKRSYANYLLPTKSSHPGAKSVVITKDLITSKKDEPNDCSLRQDSYLFKTNVIPAARQMFYQYCDIKAPEIEVMLGRLPKISPNMACDPKHGWLPPGFDIQCRDIINGYVLQQMNKETAIAESTMKEYVDDSTDEETSWVEDFEEEEIDDIDSTEPSTSAN
;
A
#
# COMPACT_ATOMS: atom_id res chain seq x y z
N MET A 1 17.93 4.73 58.66
CA MET A 1 16.63 4.87 57.96
C MET A 1 16.18 3.47 57.60
N GLU A 2 15.08 2.99 58.17
CA GLU A 2 14.50 1.72 57.78
C GLU A 2 13.58 1.95 56.58
N LEU A 3 13.77 1.16 55.52
CA LEU A 3 12.95 1.19 54.32
C LEU A 3 11.78 0.24 54.51
N ASP A 4 10.55 0.76 54.54
CA ASP A 4 9.36 -0.10 54.62
C ASP A 4 9.14 -0.78 53.26
N ARG A 5 9.20 -2.12 53.25
CA ARG A 5 9.15 -2.98 52.06
C ARG A 5 7.77 -3.56 51.78
N LYS A 6 6.75 -3.26 52.59
CA LYS A 6 5.41 -3.88 52.50
C LYS A 6 4.75 -3.75 51.11
N GLY A 7 5.05 -2.70 50.35
CA GLY A 7 4.47 -2.50 49.01
C GLY A 7 5.10 -3.30 47.88
N LEU A 8 6.16 -4.10 48.08
CA LEU A 8 6.82 -4.83 47.00
C LEU A 8 5.91 -5.82 46.24
N GLY A 9 4.84 -6.31 46.88
CA GLY A 9 3.87 -7.21 46.26
C GLY A 9 2.86 -6.51 45.34
N LYS A 10 2.79 -5.18 45.34
CA LYS A 10 1.85 -4.41 44.52
C LYS A 10 2.48 -4.06 43.17
N ASN A 11 1.80 -4.41 42.07
CA ASN A 11 2.19 -4.01 40.72
C ASN A 11 1.45 -2.74 40.32
N LEU A 12 2.21 -1.76 39.85
CA LEU A 12 1.74 -0.47 39.39
C LEU A 12 2.14 -0.25 37.92
N ILE A 13 1.40 0.61 37.26
CA ILE A 13 1.66 1.05 35.89
C ILE A 13 2.05 2.52 35.94
N CYS A 14 3.09 2.89 35.21
CA CYS A 14 3.52 4.28 35.08
C CYS A 14 3.08 4.84 33.72
N VAL A 15 2.53 6.04 33.71
CA VAL A 15 2.27 6.78 32.47
C VAL A 15 3.10 8.05 32.54
N GLU A 16 4.13 8.15 31.68
CA GLU A 16 4.98 9.34 31.55
C GLU A 16 4.26 10.36 30.68
N TYR A 17 3.31 11.08 31.29
CA TYR A 17 2.48 12.07 30.61
C TYR A 17 3.33 13.25 30.09
N PRO A 18 3.20 13.67 28.81
CA PRO A 18 4.10 14.66 28.18
C PRO A 18 3.77 16.13 28.53
N GLY A 19 2.98 16.38 29.57
CA GLY A 19 2.56 17.71 29.98
C GLY A 19 2.60 17.92 31.49
N VAL A 20 2.47 19.19 31.92
CA VAL A 20 2.41 19.54 33.34
C VAL A 20 1.01 19.28 33.89
N VAL A 21 0.89 18.33 34.80
CA VAL A 21 -0.40 17.95 35.40
C VAL A 21 -0.76 18.92 36.52
N LYS A 22 -1.76 19.77 36.29
CA LYS A 22 -2.39 20.62 37.32
C LYS A 22 -3.69 20.03 37.88
N ASN A 23 -4.46 19.37 37.03
CA ASN A 23 -5.72 18.71 37.37
C ASN A 23 -5.64 17.25 36.88
N VAL A 24 -5.83 16.31 37.80
CA VAL A 24 -5.68 14.87 37.52
C VAL A 24 -6.84 14.35 36.69
N ASP A 25 -8.07 14.80 36.94
CA ASP A 25 -9.27 14.34 36.24
C ASP A 25 -9.22 14.71 34.76
N LYS A 26 -8.88 15.97 34.45
CA LYS A 26 -8.67 16.43 33.06
C LYS A 26 -7.55 15.68 32.35
N MET A 27 -6.49 15.30 33.07
CA MET A 27 -5.40 14.50 32.51
C MET A 27 -5.83 13.06 32.25
N LEU A 28 -6.74 12.49 33.05
CA LEU A 28 -7.32 11.19 32.77
C LEU A 28 -8.27 11.25 31.57
N GLU A 29 -9.06 12.31 31.42
CA GLU A 29 -9.95 12.54 30.27
C GLU A 29 -9.18 12.54 28.94
N THR A 30 -8.01 13.19 28.89
CA THR A 30 -7.18 13.24 27.66
C THR A 30 -6.63 11.86 27.27
N LEU A 31 -6.55 10.91 28.20
CA LEU A 31 -6.15 9.52 27.97
C LEU A 31 -7.36 8.58 27.69
N GLY A 32 -8.57 9.13 27.57
CA GLY A 32 -9.81 8.37 27.40
C GLY A 32 -10.36 7.77 28.71
N GLY A 33 -9.88 8.25 29.85
CA GLY A 33 -10.28 7.82 31.19
C GLY A 33 -9.66 6.50 31.64
N ILE A 34 -9.91 6.16 32.91
CA ILE A 34 -9.31 4.98 33.55
C ILE A 34 -9.70 3.65 32.88
N ARG A 35 -10.90 3.58 32.30
CA ARG A 35 -11.40 2.40 31.57
C ARG A 35 -10.57 2.13 30.31
N ASN A 36 -10.27 3.18 29.55
CA ASN A 36 -9.45 3.06 28.35
C ASN A 36 -8.02 2.64 28.69
N ILE A 37 -7.41 3.28 29.70
CA ILE A 37 -6.07 2.92 30.18
C ILE A 37 -6.01 1.44 30.58
N SER A 38 -7.02 0.95 31.29
CA SER A 38 -7.11 -0.46 31.70
C SER A 38 -7.23 -1.41 30.50
N ASN A 39 -8.08 -1.09 29.51
CA ASN A 39 -8.25 -1.88 28.29
C ASN A 39 -6.97 -1.93 27.44
N VAL A 40 -6.27 -0.80 27.30
CA VAL A 40 -4.96 -0.73 26.63
C VAL A 40 -3.95 -1.56 27.41
N TYR A 41 -3.96 -1.51 28.75
CA TYR A 41 -3.07 -2.33 29.56
C TYR A 41 -3.28 -3.84 29.36
N SER A 42 -4.53 -4.31 29.25
CA SER A 42 -4.84 -5.72 28.98
C SER A 42 -4.35 -6.22 27.62
N LYS A 43 -4.22 -5.34 26.63
CA LYS A 43 -3.81 -5.68 25.25
C LYS A 43 -2.36 -5.27 24.99
N ARG A 44 -1.45 -6.24 24.88
CA ARG A 44 0.00 -5.97 24.71
C ARG A 44 0.33 -5.13 23.47
N ASN A 45 -0.38 -5.34 22.36
CA ASN A 45 -0.10 -4.69 21.07
C ASN A 45 -0.81 -3.34 20.88
N ARG A 46 -1.40 -2.77 21.93
CA ARG A 46 -2.09 -1.47 21.89
C ARG A 46 -1.21 -0.38 22.49
N ARG A 47 -1.21 0.77 21.83
CA ARG A 47 -0.58 2.00 22.32
C ARG A 47 -1.59 2.82 23.12
N LEU A 48 -1.10 3.61 24.06
CA LEU A 48 -1.95 4.51 24.83
C LEU A 48 -2.19 5.78 24.03
N GLU A 49 -3.45 6.09 23.70
CA GLU A 49 -3.80 7.32 23.00
C GLU A 49 -3.89 8.50 23.96
N LEU A 50 -3.31 9.63 23.56
CA LEU A 50 -3.42 10.92 24.23
C LEU A 50 -4.05 11.93 23.27
N ARG A 51 -5.26 12.39 23.60
CA ARG A 51 -5.99 13.43 22.87
C ARG A 51 -5.92 14.73 23.65
N PHE A 52 -5.21 15.71 23.11
CA PHE A 52 -5.11 17.03 23.73
C PHE A 52 -6.45 17.78 23.75
N ARG A 53 -7.35 17.45 22.81
CA ARG A 53 -8.72 17.97 22.72
C ARG A 53 -9.69 16.80 22.78
N PRO A 54 -10.06 16.32 23.98
CA PRO A 54 -10.89 15.12 24.13
C PRO A 54 -12.31 15.29 23.55
N ASP A 55 -12.82 16.53 23.51
CA ASP A 55 -14.14 16.85 22.96
C ASP A 55 -14.17 16.91 21.42
N ASP A 56 -13.00 17.02 20.77
CA ASP A 56 -12.91 17.02 19.30
C ASP A 56 -12.70 15.60 18.77
N ILE A 57 -13.69 15.13 18.02
CA ILE A 57 -13.71 13.81 17.36
C ILE A 57 -12.59 13.70 16.31
N TYR A 58 -12.25 14.78 15.63
CA TYR A 58 -11.23 14.82 14.58
C TYR A 58 -9.81 15.01 15.12
N CYS A 59 -9.65 15.23 16.44
CA CYS A 59 -8.35 15.36 17.07
C CYS A 59 -7.54 14.07 16.89
N LYS A 60 -6.44 14.15 16.13
CA LYS A 60 -5.50 13.04 16.00
C LYS A 60 -4.75 12.84 17.33
N PRO A 61 -4.70 11.62 17.89
CA PRO A 61 -4.03 11.38 19.16
C PRO A 61 -2.51 11.33 19.00
N ALA A 62 -1.78 11.74 20.04
CA ALA A 62 -0.41 11.31 20.24
C ALA A 62 -0.41 9.90 20.85
N CYS A 63 0.56 9.07 20.49
CA CYS A 63 0.60 7.68 20.91
C CYS A 63 1.74 7.41 21.91
N GLY A 64 1.40 6.75 23.01
CA GLY A 64 2.31 6.32 24.06
C GLY A 64 2.68 4.85 23.89
N ASP A 65 3.96 4.58 23.71
CA ASP A 65 4.49 3.23 23.56
C ASP A 65 4.69 2.55 24.90
N ARG A 66 4.47 1.24 24.92
CA ARG A 66 4.66 0.40 26.10
C ARG A 66 6.12 -0.01 26.24
N PHE A 67 6.72 0.26 27.39
CA PHE A 67 8.07 -0.17 27.75
C PHE A 67 8.03 -1.06 28.98
N ASN A 68 8.80 -2.15 28.94
CA ASN A 68 9.09 -2.94 30.12
C ASN A 68 10.15 -2.21 30.97
N THR A 69 9.86 -2.00 32.24
CA THR A 69 10.76 -1.28 33.17
C THR A 69 10.86 -2.03 34.49
N ASN A 70 11.91 -1.77 35.26
CA ASN A 70 12.10 -2.32 36.59
C ASN A 70 12.11 -1.17 37.61
N GLY A 71 11.02 -0.41 37.68
CA GLY A 71 10.88 0.73 38.57
C GLY A 71 10.29 0.37 39.93
N VAL A 72 10.49 1.23 40.92
CA VAL A 72 9.83 1.15 42.23
C VAL A 72 9.32 2.54 42.60
N LEU A 73 8.06 2.64 43.04
CA LEU A 73 7.48 3.89 43.54
C LEU A 73 7.77 4.04 45.03
N LEU A 74 8.44 5.13 45.40
CA LEU A 74 8.80 5.44 46.77
C LEU A 74 7.97 6.62 47.30
N LYS A 75 7.45 6.48 48.52
CA LYS A 75 6.85 7.58 49.28
C LYS A 75 7.84 8.05 50.32
N ILE A 76 8.32 9.27 50.15
CA ILE A 76 9.33 9.87 51.02
C ILE A 76 8.66 10.95 51.87
N LYS A 77 8.72 10.80 53.20
CA LYS A 77 8.28 11.83 54.15
C LYS A 77 9.50 12.63 54.61
N VAL A 78 9.50 13.93 54.34
CA VAL A 78 10.61 14.84 54.70
C VAL A 78 10.17 15.84 55.78
N LEU A 79 11.10 16.21 56.65
CA LEU A 79 10.97 17.33 57.58
C LEU A 79 11.63 18.56 56.95
N LYS A 80 10.87 19.64 56.80
CA LYS A 80 11.41 20.95 56.39
C LYS A 80 11.72 21.79 57.63
N SER A 81 12.96 22.22 57.78
CA SER A 81 13.36 23.25 58.75
C SER A 81 12.93 24.62 58.21
N LYS A 82 12.44 25.53 59.08
CA LYS A 82 12.02 26.88 58.67
C LYS A 82 13.19 27.82 58.34
N ASN A 83 14.40 27.52 58.81
CA ASN A 83 15.56 28.42 58.75
C ASN A 83 16.78 27.84 58.00
N SER A 84 16.65 26.66 57.39
CA SER A 84 17.74 26.03 56.64
C SER A 84 17.17 25.16 55.50
N ASP A 85 17.81 25.20 54.33
CA ASP A 85 17.46 24.36 53.16
C ASP A 85 17.79 22.87 53.35
N GLU A 86 18.15 22.45 54.58
CA GLU A 86 18.41 21.04 54.89
C GLU A 86 17.11 20.23 54.95
N ILE A 87 16.93 19.36 53.95
CA ILE A 87 15.83 18.40 53.87
C ILE A 87 16.23 17.15 54.64
N LYS A 88 15.68 16.95 55.85
CA LYS A 88 15.87 15.71 56.62
C LYS A 88 14.79 14.69 56.31
N ILE A 89 15.18 13.51 55.81
CA ILE A 89 14.21 12.48 55.44
C ILE A 89 13.80 11.68 56.69
N LYS A 90 12.51 11.67 57.01
CA LYS A 90 11.93 11.02 58.19
C LYS A 90 11.58 9.55 57.95
N ASN A 91 11.00 9.25 56.79
CA ASN A 91 10.57 7.89 56.45
C ASN A 91 10.60 7.67 54.94
N CYS A 92 10.89 6.44 54.52
CA CYS A 92 10.85 5.98 53.14
C CYS A 92 10.07 4.67 53.06
N GLU A 93 9.01 4.65 52.27
CA GLU A 93 8.12 3.49 52.09
C GLU A 93 8.03 3.13 50.61
N ILE A 94 8.18 1.84 50.29
CA ILE A 94 7.92 1.31 48.96
C ILE A 94 6.41 1.13 48.80
N LEU A 95 5.81 1.79 47.80
CA LEU A 95 4.38 1.67 47.49
C LEU A 95 4.08 0.55 46.50
N GLY A 96 4.99 0.26 45.57
CA GLY A 96 4.78 -0.74 44.53
C GLY A 96 5.91 -0.81 43.50
N ARG A 97 5.90 -1.89 42.72
CA ARG A 97 6.81 -2.12 41.59
C ARG A 97 6.16 -1.66 40.30
N ILE A 98 6.93 -1.03 39.43
CA ILE A 98 6.50 -0.59 38.10
C ILE A 98 7.20 -1.49 37.10
N GLN A 99 6.42 -2.41 36.52
CA GLN A 99 6.91 -3.30 35.46
C GLN A 99 6.65 -2.73 34.06
N THR A 100 5.61 -1.91 33.92
CA THR A 100 5.19 -1.37 32.63
C THR A 100 5.11 0.14 32.74
N SER A 101 5.75 0.84 31.81
CA SER A 101 5.56 2.27 31.62
C SER A 101 5.12 2.60 30.19
N PHE A 102 4.21 3.56 30.07
CA PHE A 102 3.83 4.16 28.80
C PHE A 102 4.59 5.47 28.61
N LYS A 103 5.29 5.62 27.48
CA LYS A 103 6.06 6.84 27.16
C LYS A 103 5.63 7.40 25.81
N PHE A 104 5.36 8.70 25.76
CA PHE A 104 4.98 9.41 24.54
C PHE A 104 6.23 9.97 23.86
N LYS A 105 6.94 9.09 23.13
CA LYS A 105 8.13 9.48 22.34
C LYS A 105 7.79 9.86 20.91
N SER A 106 6.63 9.42 20.41
CA SER A 106 6.17 9.73 19.07
C SER A 106 5.65 11.15 18.95
N ILE A 107 5.81 11.70 17.75
CA ILE A 107 5.28 13.00 17.36
C ILE A 107 3.79 12.85 17.02
N CYS A 108 3.02 13.90 17.26
CA CYS A 108 1.62 13.97 16.87
C CYS A 108 1.48 14.02 15.35
N ASP A 109 0.42 13.41 14.82
CA ASP A 109 0.07 13.50 13.41
C ASP A 109 -0.40 14.92 13.03
N PHE A 110 -0.47 15.21 11.73
CA PHE A 110 -1.05 16.45 11.24
C PHE A 110 -2.51 16.58 11.67
N GLN A 111 -2.87 17.77 12.13
CA GLN A 111 -4.23 18.12 12.49
C GLN A 111 -4.87 18.89 11.34
N TYR A 112 -6.11 18.53 11.02
CA TYR A 112 -6.92 19.26 10.04
C TYR A 112 -8.24 19.58 10.72
N LEU A 113 -8.54 20.88 10.84
CA LEU A 113 -9.72 21.35 11.55
C LEU A 113 -10.92 21.39 10.60
N PRO A 114 -12.12 21.01 11.06
CA PRO A 114 -13.38 21.11 10.33
C PRO A 114 -13.84 22.56 10.19
N MET A 115 -13.12 23.33 9.36
CA MET A 115 -13.41 24.73 9.11
C MET A 115 -13.62 24.97 7.62
N LEU A 116 -14.64 25.74 7.27
CA LEU A 116 -14.89 26.19 5.89
C LEU A 116 -14.96 27.71 5.82
N THR A 117 -14.61 28.24 4.65
CA THR A 117 -14.73 29.67 4.36
C THR A 117 -16.15 29.97 3.88
N ASN A 118 -16.87 30.80 4.63
CA ASN A 118 -18.18 31.29 4.21
C ASN A 118 -18.06 32.25 3.01
N GLU A 119 -19.19 32.60 2.39
CA GLU A 119 -19.28 33.57 1.28
C GLU A 119 -18.64 34.94 1.59
N LYS A 120 -18.55 35.29 2.89
CA LYS A 120 -17.92 36.53 3.39
C LYS A 120 -16.40 36.44 3.58
N GLY A 121 -15.79 35.29 3.31
CA GLY A 121 -14.36 35.06 3.54
C GLY A 121 -13.99 34.66 4.98
N GLU A 122 -14.97 34.44 5.85
CA GLU A 122 -14.76 34.09 7.26
C GLU A 122 -14.70 32.58 7.47
N MET A 123 -13.79 32.12 8.34
CA MET A 123 -13.66 30.70 8.68
C MET A 123 -14.71 30.29 9.73
N VAL A 124 -15.55 29.32 9.41
CA VAL A 124 -16.62 28.81 10.29
C VAL A 124 -16.40 27.33 10.61
N ASP A 125 -16.61 26.99 11.87
CA ASP A 125 -16.54 25.61 12.38
C ASP A 125 -17.78 24.82 11.96
N ILE A 126 -17.56 23.75 11.21
CA ILE A 126 -18.60 22.85 10.71
C ILE A 126 -18.70 21.54 11.52
N THR A 127 -17.97 21.39 12.62
CA THR A 127 -17.96 20.14 13.43
C THR A 127 -19.38 19.62 13.73
N SER A 128 -20.30 20.53 14.05
CA SER A 128 -21.69 20.20 14.41
C SER A 128 -22.55 19.69 13.24
N THR A 129 -22.18 20.00 11.99
CA THR A 129 -22.93 19.57 10.80
C THR A 129 -22.47 18.21 10.29
N LEU A 130 -21.24 17.81 10.63
CA LEU A 130 -20.60 16.59 10.11
C LEU A 130 -21.17 15.28 10.66
N LEU A 131 -21.78 15.33 11.85
CA LEU A 131 -22.46 14.18 12.44
C LEU A 131 -23.88 14.56 12.83
N PRO A 132 -24.87 13.68 12.59
CA PRO A 132 -26.24 13.96 12.99
C PRO A 132 -26.31 14.06 14.50
N SER A 133 -26.85 15.17 15.02
CA SER A 133 -27.02 15.37 16.47
C SER A 133 -27.98 14.36 17.08
N ARG A 134 -28.91 13.83 16.27
CA ARG A 134 -29.88 12.81 16.65
C ARG A 134 -30.07 11.82 15.50
N VAL A 135 -30.29 10.56 15.86
CA VAL A 135 -30.43 9.43 14.92
C VAL A 135 -31.90 8.95 14.84
N ASP A 136 -32.85 9.78 15.28
CA ASP A 136 -34.28 9.51 15.14
C ASP A 136 -34.76 9.77 13.70
N GLY A 137 -35.74 8.97 13.25
CA GLY A 137 -36.03 8.76 11.83
C GLY A 137 -36.18 10.03 10.99
N GLU A 138 -37.00 10.99 11.44
CA GLU A 138 -37.24 12.23 10.69
C GLU A 138 -36.01 13.16 10.66
N ASN A 139 -35.30 13.30 11.77
CA ASN A 139 -34.09 14.14 11.85
C ASN A 139 -32.93 13.55 11.06
N LEU A 140 -32.74 12.22 11.13
CA LEU A 140 -31.71 11.54 10.36
C LEU A 140 -31.98 11.66 8.86
N LYS A 141 -33.24 11.50 8.43
CA LYS A 141 -33.62 11.67 7.03
C LYS A 141 -33.37 13.11 6.56
N ALA A 142 -33.80 14.10 7.33
CA ALA A 142 -33.55 15.51 7.01
C ALA A 142 -32.05 15.83 6.91
N TRP A 143 -31.22 15.23 7.76
CA TRP A 143 -29.76 15.40 7.70
C TRP A 143 -29.12 14.71 6.48
N LEU A 144 -29.59 13.51 6.10
CA LEU A 144 -29.10 12.79 4.91
C LEU A 144 -29.48 13.48 3.60
N ASP A 145 -30.65 14.11 3.55
CA ASP A 145 -31.15 14.83 2.37
C ASP A 145 -30.54 16.25 2.26
N ALA A 146 -29.93 16.77 3.33
CA ALA A 146 -29.26 18.07 3.32
C ALA A 146 -27.95 18.04 2.52
N PRO A 147 -27.53 19.16 1.90
CA PRO A 147 -26.24 19.25 1.25
C PRO A 147 -25.11 19.00 2.27
N ALA A 148 -24.28 18.00 2.00
CA ALA A 148 -23.17 17.64 2.87
C ALA A 148 -21.92 18.46 2.56
N GLU A 149 -21.31 19.02 3.59
CA GLU A 149 -20.01 19.67 3.49
C GLU A 149 -18.89 18.65 3.28
N TYR A 150 -17.98 18.91 2.34
CA TYR A 150 -16.91 17.99 1.97
C TYR A 150 -15.76 18.01 2.99
N PHE A 151 -15.96 17.35 4.14
CA PHE A 151 -14.92 17.17 5.15
C PHE A 151 -14.70 15.69 5.46
N LEU A 152 -13.80 15.08 4.69
CA LEU A 152 -13.43 13.67 4.84
C LEU A 152 -11.91 13.54 4.98
N PRO A 153 -11.32 13.98 6.11
CA PRO A 153 -9.89 13.85 6.32
C PRO A 153 -9.50 12.37 6.40
N PRO A 154 -8.30 12.00 5.93
CA PRO A 154 -7.81 10.64 6.08
C PRO A 154 -7.73 10.27 7.57
N ALA A 155 -7.85 8.98 7.87
CA ALA A 155 -7.71 8.46 9.23
C ALA A 155 -6.34 8.81 9.85
N VAL A 156 -5.30 8.88 9.00
CA VAL A 156 -3.92 9.21 9.36
C VAL A 156 -3.33 10.04 8.22
N PHE A 157 -2.68 11.16 8.54
CA PHE A 157 -1.99 11.99 7.56
C PHE A 157 -0.53 11.55 7.38
N SER A 158 0.16 11.27 8.48
CA SER A 158 1.55 10.81 8.50
C SER A 158 1.65 9.31 8.70
N ARG A 159 2.37 8.63 7.80
CA ARG A 159 2.67 7.19 7.93
C ARG A 159 3.80 6.89 8.91
N VAL A 160 4.42 7.91 9.47
CA VAL A 160 5.57 7.80 10.37
C VAL A 160 5.36 8.78 11.53
N ASP A 161 5.50 8.29 12.75
CA ASP A 161 5.33 9.05 13.98
C ASP A 161 6.63 9.16 14.80
N SER A 162 7.71 8.52 14.35
CA SER A 162 9.05 8.60 14.95
C SER A 162 10.07 9.21 13.99
N GLN A 163 10.89 10.12 14.51
CA GLN A 163 12.00 10.72 13.76
C GLN A 163 13.10 9.71 13.40
N GLN A 164 13.13 8.54 14.06
CA GLN A 164 14.26 7.61 14.02
C GLN A 164 14.04 6.38 13.14
N SER A 165 12.85 6.18 12.55
CA SER A 165 12.62 5.03 11.68
C SER A 165 13.18 5.25 10.27
N GLY A 166 14.50 5.12 10.12
CA GLY A 166 15.13 4.56 8.91
C GLY A 166 15.35 5.43 7.68
N SER A 167 15.15 6.75 7.72
CA SER A 167 15.68 7.63 6.67
C SER A 167 16.22 8.89 7.29
N SER A 168 17.52 9.12 7.09
CA SER A 168 18.19 10.38 7.35
C SER A 168 17.29 11.54 6.95
N TYR A 169 17.28 12.59 7.76
CA TYR A 169 17.01 13.92 7.24
C TYR A 169 17.99 14.13 6.08
N MET A 170 17.54 13.83 4.87
CA MET A 170 18.30 14.09 3.65
C MET A 170 18.18 15.59 3.43
N TYR A 171 19.02 16.36 4.11
CA TYR A 171 19.18 17.78 3.83
C TYR A 171 19.42 17.92 2.33
N ARG A 172 18.41 18.43 1.61
CA ARG A 172 18.51 18.74 0.20
C ARG A 172 18.77 20.22 0.12
N LYS A 173 19.92 20.59 -0.46
CA LYS A 173 20.15 21.98 -0.85
C LYS A 173 19.06 22.35 -1.85
N ASP A 174 18.39 23.47 -1.61
CA ASP A 174 17.53 24.09 -2.62
C ASP A 174 18.36 24.30 -3.89
N THR A 175 17.80 23.87 -5.03
CA THR A 175 18.36 24.23 -6.34
C THR A 175 18.25 25.73 -6.49
N LYS A 176 19.39 26.40 -6.81
CA LYS A 176 19.43 27.83 -7.09
C LYS A 176 18.29 28.21 -8.05
N ASP A 177 17.47 29.18 -7.67
CA ASP A 177 16.35 29.72 -8.43
C ASP A 177 16.81 30.32 -9.77
N GLY A 178 17.03 29.48 -10.77
CA GLY A 178 17.48 29.89 -12.10
C GLY A 178 16.90 29.09 -13.26
N ASP A 179 16.02 28.11 -12.99
CA ASP A 179 15.34 27.36 -14.06
C ASP A 179 13.84 27.64 -13.98
N SER A 180 13.36 28.46 -14.89
CA SER A 180 11.99 28.98 -15.03
C SER A 180 10.95 27.92 -15.43
N ASN A 181 11.27 26.63 -15.25
CA ASN A 181 10.30 25.56 -15.37
C ASN A 181 9.61 25.35 -14.01
N VAL A 182 8.39 25.87 -13.89
CA VAL A 182 7.47 25.59 -12.79
C VAL A 182 7.03 24.12 -12.88
N ALA A 183 7.95 23.21 -12.57
CA ALA A 183 7.64 21.80 -12.46
C ALA A 183 6.81 21.59 -11.18
N PRO A 184 5.74 20.77 -11.22
CA PRO A 184 4.90 20.52 -10.06
C PRO A 184 5.73 20.02 -8.87
N LEU A 185 5.41 20.50 -7.67
CA LEU A 185 6.14 20.25 -6.42
C LEU A 185 6.40 18.74 -6.17
N ILE A 186 5.47 17.89 -6.62
CA ILE A 186 5.49 16.43 -6.52
C ILE A 186 6.55 15.80 -7.45
N GLY A 187 6.78 16.39 -8.63
CA GLY A 187 7.80 15.96 -9.60
C GLY A 187 9.23 16.27 -9.17
N ARG A 188 9.43 17.12 -8.17
CA ARG A 188 10.75 17.43 -7.58
C ARG A 188 11.26 16.31 -6.64
N THR A 189 10.36 15.46 -6.11
CA THR A 189 10.70 14.54 -5.01
C THR A 189 11.19 13.16 -5.48
N ARG A 190 10.81 12.73 -6.69
CA ARG A 190 11.27 11.50 -7.34
C ARG A 190 11.96 11.84 -8.67
N LYS A 191 13.19 11.39 -8.87
CA LYS A 191 13.83 11.44 -10.19
C LYS A 191 12.93 10.68 -11.17
N ARG A 192 12.27 11.37 -12.10
CA ARG A 192 11.43 10.75 -13.13
C ARG A 192 12.24 9.62 -13.77
N ARG A 193 11.75 8.38 -13.64
CA ARG A 193 12.40 7.21 -14.22
C ARG A 193 12.02 7.24 -15.70
N SER A 194 12.87 7.83 -16.54
CA SER A 194 12.60 7.93 -17.97
C SER A 194 12.79 6.57 -18.65
N GLY A 195 11.81 5.67 -18.51
CA GLY A 195 11.75 4.41 -19.26
C GLY A 195 11.64 4.62 -20.77
N HIS A 196 11.34 5.84 -21.23
CA HIS A 196 11.15 6.23 -22.62
C HIS A 196 10.15 5.36 -23.41
N ALA A 197 9.39 4.52 -22.71
CA ALA A 197 8.26 3.79 -23.24
C ALA A 197 7.15 4.77 -23.65
N ILE A 198 6.31 4.33 -24.59
CA ILE A 198 5.12 5.06 -24.99
C ILE A 198 3.92 4.40 -24.29
N PHE A 199 3.33 5.12 -23.35
CA PHE A 199 2.13 4.71 -22.63
C PHE A 199 0.89 5.25 -23.36
N VAL A 200 -0.09 4.38 -23.58
CA VAL A 200 -1.34 4.75 -24.25
C VAL A 200 -2.55 4.30 -23.45
N SER A 201 -3.61 5.10 -23.51
CA SER A 201 -4.93 4.73 -22.99
C SER A 201 -5.77 4.07 -24.09
N PHE A 202 -6.86 3.40 -23.70
CA PHE A 202 -7.74 2.74 -24.67
C PHE A 202 -8.33 3.69 -25.72
N ASN A 203 -8.56 4.96 -25.37
CA ASN A 203 -9.22 5.95 -26.24
C ASN A 203 -8.26 6.71 -27.17
N ILE A 204 -7.01 6.25 -27.32
CA ILE A 204 -6.04 6.92 -28.18
C ILE A 204 -6.50 6.94 -29.66
N GLY A 205 -6.40 8.08 -30.33
CA GLY A 205 -6.76 8.20 -31.75
C GLY A 205 -5.84 7.39 -32.66
N THR A 206 -4.57 7.79 -32.76
CA THR A 206 -3.55 7.13 -33.58
C THR A 206 -2.59 6.33 -32.72
N ILE A 207 -2.37 5.06 -33.08
CA ILE A 207 -1.40 4.22 -32.37
C ILE A 207 0.05 4.58 -32.75
N PRO A 208 1.01 4.39 -31.83
CA PRO A 208 2.42 4.58 -32.14
C PRO A 208 2.93 3.60 -33.21
N ILE A 209 3.64 4.13 -34.21
CA ILE A 209 4.24 3.35 -35.32
C ILE A 209 5.76 3.19 -35.14
N LYS A 210 6.39 4.08 -34.37
CA LYS A 210 7.84 4.09 -34.16
C LYS A 210 8.19 4.36 -32.69
N PRO A 211 9.34 3.83 -32.21
CA PRO A 211 9.85 4.13 -30.88
C PRO A 211 10.32 5.59 -30.76
N ARG A 212 10.43 6.10 -29.53
CA ARG A 212 11.07 7.40 -29.24
C ARG A 212 12.57 7.29 -29.54
N GLU A 213 13.16 8.31 -30.16
CA GLU A 213 14.61 8.31 -30.49
C GLU A 213 15.50 8.12 -29.26
N LYS A 214 15.09 8.66 -28.11
CA LYS A 214 15.80 8.48 -26.84
C LYS A 214 15.89 7.01 -26.45
N ALA A 215 14.83 6.22 -26.67
CA ALA A 215 14.84 4.79 -26.36
C ALA A 215 15.92 4.03 -27.16
N LEU A 216 16.11 4.39 -28.42
CA LEU A 216 17.15 3.78 -29.29
C LEU A 216 18.57 4.11 -28.79
N LYS A 217 18.82 5.37 -28.41
CA LYS A 217 20.11 5.77 -27.83
C LYS A 217 20.41 5.02 -26.53
N PHE A 218 19.40 4.78 -25.69
CA PHE A 218 19.58 4.00 -24.46
C PHE A 218 19.95 2.54 -24.73
N LEU A 219 19.42 1.94 -25.80
CA LEU A 219 19.82 0.59 -26.18
C LEU A 219 21.27 0.51 -26.64
N GLU A 220 21.76 1.52 -27.36
CA GLU A 220 23.18 1.63 -27.76
C GLU A 220 24.08 1.69 -26.53
N VAL A 221 23.77 2.60 -25.59
CA VAL A 221 24.54 2.79 -24.35
C VAL A 221 24.54 1.54 -23.48
N LYS A 222 23.46 0.74 -23.52
CA LYS A 222 23.34 -0.50 -22.74
C LYS A 222 23.82 -1.75 -23.48
N PHE A 223 24.34 -1.63 -24.70
CA PHE A 223 24.82 -2.74 -25.53
C PHE A 223 23.75 -3.83 -25.75
N LEU A 224 22.47 -3.43 -25.86
CA LEU A 224 21.32 -4.33 -26.02
C LEU A 224 20.79 -4.38 -27.47
N ASN A 225 21.48 -3.74 -28.41
CA ASN A 225 21.05 -3.60 -29.81
C ASN A 225 21.25 -4.85 -30.70
N GLY A 226 21.92 -5.89 -30.20
CA GLY A 226 22.26 -7.07 -30.99
C GLY A 226 21.22 -8.19 -30.87
N PRO A 227 21.64 -9.42 -30.49
CA PRO A 227 20.80 -10.61 -30.55
C PRO A 227 19.57 -10.55 -29.62
N GLN A 228 19.64 -9.77 -28.54
CA GLN A 228 18.54 -9.62 -27.58
C GLN A 228 17.36 -8.88 -28.19
N LEU A 229 17.63 -7.82 -28.97
CA LEU A 229 16.60 -7.05 -29.65
C LEU A 229 15.92 -7.88 -30.74
N GLU A 230 16.70 -8.64 -31.52
CA GLU A 230 16.18 -9.54 -32.55
C GLU A 230 15.29 -10.64 -31.94
N LYS A 231 15.70 -11.23 -30.82
CA LYS A 231 14.90 -12.23 -30.11
C LYS A 231 13.54 -11.67 -29.68
N ILE A 232 13.52 -10.44 -29.15
CA ILE A 232 12.27 -9.78 -28.75
C ILE A 232 11.40 -9.45 -29.96
N LYS A 233 11.99 -8.95 -31.06
CA LYS A 233 11.26 -8.71 -32.31
C LYS A 233 10.59 -9.98 -32.82
N LYS A 234 11.31 -11.10 -32.84
CA LYS A 234 10.76 -12.41 -33.22
C LYS A 234 9.58 -12.82 -32.34
N CYS A 235 9.64 -12.61 -31.03
CA CYS A 235 8.50 -12.86 -30.14
C CYS A 235 7.28 -12.01 -30.52
N PHE A 236 7.47 -10.74 -30.89
CA PHE A 236 6.39 -9.84 -31.31
C PHE A 236 5.85 -10.14 -32.73
N GLU A 237 6.65 -10.77 -33.58
CA GLU A 237 6.22 -11.30 -34.88
C GLU A 237 5.31 -12.52 -34.72
N GLU A 238 5.67 -13.45 -33.83
CA GLU A 238 4.86 -14.64 -33.51
C GLU A 238 3.56 -14.28 -32.80
N ARG A 239 3.61 -13.31 -31.86
CA ARG A 239 2.45 -12.84 -31.10
C ARG A 239 2.55 -11.33 -30.89
N PRO A 240 1.59 -10.52 -31.36
CA PRO A 240 1.73 -9.07 -31.36
C PRO A 240 1.53 -8.40 -29.99
N VAL A 241 0.99 -9.13 -29.00
CA VAL A 241 0.63 -8.61 -27.68
C VAL A 241 1.15 -9.52 -26.57
N TRP A 242 2.00 -8.99 -25.69
CA TRP A 242 2.66 -9.75 -24.63
C TRP A 242 2.61 -9.03 -23.27
N SER A 243 2.48 -9.79 -22.20
CA SER A 243 2.82 -9.32 -20.85
C SER A 243 4.33 -9.34 -20.64
N LYS A 244 4.84 -8.41 -19.81
CA LYS A 244 6.27 -8.37 -19.46
C LYS A 244 6.73 -9.67 -18.79
N LEU A 245 5.91 -10.23 -17.90
CA LEU A 245 6.18 -11.48 -17.20
C LEU A 245 6.28 -12.69 -18.15
N ALA A 246 5.39 -12.77 -19.14
CA ALA A 246 5.47 -13.82 -20.16
C ALA A 246 6.76 -13.72 -20.96
N LEU A 247 7.16 -12.50 -21.38
CA LEU A 247 8.43 -12.30 -22.09
C LEU A 247 9.64 -12.67 -21.24
N MET A 248 9.66 -12.34 -19.94
CA MET A 248 10.74 -12.77 -19.04
C MET A 248 10.84 -14.30 -19.01
N CYS A 249 9.72 -15.00 -18.93
CA CYS A 249 9.71 -16.46 -18.85
C CYS A 249 10.16 -17.13 -20.16
N VAL A 250 9.72 -16.61 -21.30
CA VAL A 250 10.04 -17.14 -22.65
C VAL A 250 11.46 -16.81 -23.08
N THR A 251 11.89 -15.56 -22.86
CA THR A 251 13.22 -15.10 -23.32
C THR A 251 14.33 -15.36 -22.32
N LYS A 252 13.98 -15.59 -21.04
CA LYS A 252 14.88 -15.65 -19.88
C LYS A 252 15.64 -14.34 -19.62
N PHE A 253 15.13 -13.22 -20.13
CA PHE A 253 15.69 -11.90 -19.88
C PHE A 253 15.25 -11.34 -18.54
N GLN A 254 16.18 -10.64 -17.89
CA GLN A 254 15.94 -9.99 -16.60
C GLN A 254 15.16 -8.69 -16.77
N HIS A 255 14.58 -8.22 -15.66
CA HIS A 255 13.73 -7.02 -15.65
C HIS A 255 14.47 -5.79 -16.20
N ASP A 256 15.75 -5.65 -15.85
CA ASP A 256 16.61 -4.54 -16.27
C ASP A 256 16.90 -4.54 -17.77
N GLN A 257 16.94 -5.72 -18.42
CA GLN A 257 17.14 -5.81 -19.87
C GLN A 257 15.85 -5.42 -20.60
N LEU A 258 14.71 -5.98 -20.20
CA LEU A 258 13.41 -5.69 -20.81
C LEU A 258 12.99 -4.23 -20.65
N LYS A 259 13.43 -3.57 -19.57
CA LYS A 259 13.22 -2.14 -19.36
C LYS A 259 13.70 -1.27 -20.52
N TYR A 260 14.77 -1.67 -21.20
CA TYR A 260 15.30 -0.93 -22.36
C TYR A 260 14.86 -1.51 -23.70
N LEU A 261 14.69 -2.83 -23.79
CA LEU A 261 14.28 -3.52 -25.01
C LEU A 261 12.84 -3.20 -25.42
N LEU A 262 11.90 -3.23 -24.47
CA LEU A 262 10.47 -3.05 -24.75
C LEU A 262 10.12 -1.68 -25.35
N PRO A 263 10.61 -0.54 -24.82
CA PRO A 263 10.39 0.78 -25.40
C PRO A 263 10.80 0.92 -26.87
N ALA A 264 11.71 0.09 -27.36
CA ALA A 264 12.21 0.15 -28.73
C ALA A 264 11.38 -0.68 -29.73
N VAL A 265 10.60 -1.66 -29.25
CA VAL A 265 9.83 -2.57 -30.12
C VAL A 265 8.31 -2.44 -29.97
N ALA A 266 7.85 -1.92 -28.83
CA ALA A 266 6.45 -1.95 -28.44
C ALA A 266 6.05 -0.70 -27.65
N TYR A 267 4.75 -0.43 -27.66
CA TYR A 267 4.09 0.54 -26.77
C TYR A 267 3.24 -0.21 -25.74
N TYR A 268 2.78 0.47 -24.70
CA TYR A 268 2.11 -0.15 -23.56
C TYR A 268 0.71 0.41 -23.32
N PHE A 269 -0.29 -0.46 -23.20
CA PHE A 269 -1.66 -0.07 -22.83
C PHE A 269 -1.82 0.01 -21.31
N VAL A 270 -2.22 1.18 -20.83
CA VAL A 270 -2.46 1.44 -19.40
C VAL A 270 -3.89 1.08 -19.00
N THR A 271 -4.85 1.34 -19.90
CA THR A 271 -6.28 1.16 -19.63
C THR A 271 -6.96 0.28 -20.69
N GLY A 272 -8.16 -0.20 -20.35
CA GLY A 272 -8.99 -1.00 -21.25
C GLY A 272 -8.73 -2.51 -21.21
N PRO A 273 -9.19 -3.24 -22.24
CA PRO A 273 -9.15 -4.70 -22.30
C PRO A 273 -7.73 -5.27 -22.50
N PHE A 274 -6.80 -4.46 -23.00
CA PHE A 274 -5.39 -4.81 -23.22
C PHE A 274 -4.47 -4.19 -22.16
N ARG A 275 -5.01 -3.75 -21.02
CA ARG A 275 -4.22 -3.14 -19.95
C ARG A 275 -3.10 -4.07 -19.47
N VAL A 276 -1.97 -3.49 -19.08
CA VAL A 276 -0.79 -4.23 -18.59
C VAL A 276 -0.10 -5.05 -19.67
N MET A 277 -0.38 -4.76 -20.95
CA MET A 277 0.22 -5.46 -22.09
C MET A 277 1.07 -4.53 -22.96
N TRP A 278 2.16 -5.09 -23.46
CA TRP A 278 3.00 -4.51 -24.49
C TRP A 278 2.50 -4.95 -25.86
N VAL A 279 2.40 -4.01 -26.78
CA VAL A 279 1.90 -4.21 -28.13
C VAL A 279 2.92 -3.72 -29.14
N ARG A 280 3.22 -4.53 -30.15
CA ARG A 280 4.18 -4.15 -31.20
C ARG A 280 3.76 -2.86 -31.89
N PHE A 281 4.74 -2.03 -32.25
CA PHE A 281 4.46 -0.82 -33.01
C PHE A 281 3.72 -1.10 -34.33
N GLY A 282 2.76 -0.23 -34.65
CA GLY A 282 1.94 -0.33 -35.87
C GLY A 282 0.82 -1.38 -35.84
N TYR A 283 0.66 -2.17 -34.77
CA TYR A 283 -0.47 -3.08 -34.59
C TYR A 283 -1.49 -2.50 -33.61
N ASP A 284 -2.77 -2.45 -34.00
CA ASP A 284 -3.86 -1.98 -33.15
C ASP A 284 -4.80 -3.15 -32.80
N PRO A 285 -4.76 -3.68 -31.56
CA PRO A 285 -5.60 -4.81 -31.17
C PRO A 285 -7.10 -4.42 -31.08
N ARG A 286 -7.44 -3.13 -31.10
CA ARG A 286 -8.82 -2.63 -31.12
C ARG A 286 -9.46 -2.70 -32.51
N LYS A 287 -8.67 -2.95 -33.56
CA LYS A 287 -9.16 -3.10 -34.94
C LYS A 287 -9.18 -4.55 -35.42
N ASP A 288 -8.57 -5.45 -34.66
CA ASP A 288 -8.49 -6.88 -34.99
C ASP A 288 -9.34 -7.71 -34.01
N PRO A 289 -10.50 -8.24 -34.44
CA PRO A 289 -11.35 -9.09 -33.61
C PRO A 289 -10.69 -10.40 -33.15
N ASN A 290 -9.62 -10.85 -33.81
CA ASN A 290 -8.87 -12.04 -33.38
C ASN A 290 -7.98 -11.73 -32.17
N ALA A 291 -7.70 -10.45 -31.89
CA ALA A 291 -6.96 -10.03 -30.71
C ALA A 291 -7.71 -10.31 -29.39
N ARG A 292 -8.97 -10.77 -29.44
CA ARG A 292 -9.77 -11.14 -28.26
C ARG A 292 -9.04 -12.11 -27.31
N VAL A 293 -8.23 -13.01 -27.86
CA VAL A 293 -7.44 -13.99 -27.07
C VAL A 293 -6.28 -13.35 -26.30
N TYR A 294 -5.84 -12.16 -26.73
CA TYR A 294 -4.75 -11.43 -26.08
C TYR A 294 -5.22 -10.43 -25.02
N GLN A 295 -6.53 -10.32 -24.81
CA GLN A 295 -7.09 -9.47 -23.75
C GLN A 295 -6.66 -9.94 -22.36
N THR A 296 -6.60 -9.00 -21.43
CA THR A 296 -6.17 -9.21 -20.05
C THR A 296 -7.35 -9.60 -19.15
N LEU A 297 -7.22 -10.73 -18.47
CA LEU A 297 -8.07 -11.15 -17.36
C LEU A 297 -7.37 -10.86 -16.02
N ASP A 298 -7.90 -9.89 -15.29
CA ASP A 298 -7.52 -9.63 -13.89
C ASP A 298 -8.24 -10.62 -12.98
N TYR A 299 -7.47 -11.56 -12.44
CA TYR A 299 -7.94 -12.61 -11.56
C TYR A 299 -7.46 -12.35 -10.13
N ARG A 300 -8.40 -12.38 -9.20
CA ARG A 300 -8.15 -12.28 -7.76
C ARG A 300 -8.74 -13.49 -7.07
N ILE A 301 -7.94 -14.15 -6.25
CA ILE A 301 -8.37 -15.33 -5.49
C ILE A 301 -9.49 -14.93 -4.53
N ARG A 302 -10.62 -15.65 -4.60
CA ARG A 302 -11.76 -15.54 -3.69
C ARG A 302 -11.80 -16.77 -2.81
N ALA A 303 -11.13 -16.69 -1.66
CA ALA A 303 -11.03 -17.76 -0.66
C ALA A 303 -11.21 -17.17 0.76
N PRO A 304 -11.67 -17.97 1.75
CA PRO A 304 -11.71 -17.55 3.14
C PRO A 304 -10.30 -17.22 3.66
N ALA A 305 -10.22 -16.37 4.68
CA ALA A 305 -8.97 -15.78 5.15
C ALA A 305 -7.87 -16.82 5.49
N GLY A 306 -8.25 -17.96 6.07
CA GLY A 306 -7.30 -19.03 6.41
C GLY A 306 -6.67 -19.72 5.20
N LEU A 307 -7.36 -19.80 4.06
CA LEU A 307 -6.80 -20.36 2.83
C LEU A 307 -5.89 -19.34 2.12
N LEU A 308 -6.19 -18.04 2.24
CA LEU A 308 -5.39 -16.98 1.61
C LEU A 308 -3.96 -16.90 2.14
N SER A 309 -3.65 -17.45 3.32
CA SER A 309 -2.27 -17.52 3.84
C SER A 309 -1.36 -18.42 2.99
N LEU A 310 -1.91 -19.40 2.29
CA LEU A 310 -1.15 -20.28 1.38
C LEU A 310 -0.60 -19.53 0.16
N VAL A 311 -1.14 -18.35 -0.16
CA VAL A 311 -0.76 -17.57 -1.34
C VAL A 311 -0.30 -16.19 -0.93
N LYS A 312 0.92 -15.85 -1.35
CA LYS A 312 1.52 -14.55 -1.09
C LYS A 312 0.74 -13.41 -1.74
N SER A 313 0.64 -12.29 -1.04
CA SER A 313 0.10 -11.06 -1.59
C SER A 313 1.20 -10.25 -2.27
N LYS A 314 1.01 -9.81 -3.54
CA LYS A 314 1.96 -8.90 -4.22
C LYS A 314 2.12 -7.56 -3.49
N ARG A 315 1.05 -7.11 -2.84
CA ARG A 315 1.02 -5.93 -1.97
C ARG A 315 0.37 -6.35 -0.65
N SER A 316 1.16 -6.44 0.41
CA SER A 316 0.64 -6.74 1.75
C SER A 316 0.20 -5.44 2.42
N TYR A 317 -1.11 -5.31 2.65
CA TYR A 317 -1.66 -4.26 3.52
C TYR A 317 -1.54 -4.61 5.00
N ALA A 318 -1.12 -5.84 5.34
CA ALA A 318 -0.89 -6.24 6.74
C ALA A 318 0.29 -5.47 7.37
N ASN A 319 1.20 -4.94 6.54
CA ASN A 319 2.28 -4.04 6.95
C ASN A 319 1.79 -2.61 7.22
N TYR A 320 0.50 -2.30 7.00
CA TYR A 320 -0.06 -1.01 7.38
C TYR A 320 -0.21 -0.96 8.89
N LEU A 321 0.79 -0.36 9.55
CA LEU A 321 0.73 -0.06 10.97
C LEU A 321 -0.41 0.93 11.22
N LEU A 322 -1.46 0.46 11.87
CA LEU A 322 -2.44 1.37 12.46
C LEU A 322 -1.70 2.18 13.53
N PRO A 323 -1.81 3.52 13.57
CA PRO A 323 -1.08 4.35 14.54
C PRO A 323 -1.32 3.94 16.00
N THR A 324 -2.46 3.31 16.29
CA THR A 324 -2.90 2.86 17.61
C THR A 324 -2.39 1.47 18.00
N LYS A 325 -1.71 0.77 17.09
CA LYS A 325 -1.06 -0.52 17.32
C LYS A 325 0.45 -0.34 17.40
N SER A 326 1.08 -0.93 18.40
CA SER A 326 2.54 -0.91 18.52
C SER A 326 3.14 -1.84 17.48
N SER A 327 4.07 -1.34 16.68
CA SER A 327 4.87 -2.16 15.77
C SER A 327 5.79 -3.09 16.57
N HIS A 328 5.95 -4.34 16.12
CA HIS A 328 7.13 -5.12 16.49
C HIS A 328 8.40 -4.43 15.94
N PRO A 329 9.58 -4.67 16.52
CA PRO A 329 10.86 -4.13 16.02
C PRO A 329 11.19 -4.49 14.55
N GLY A 330 10.41 -5.37 13.92
CA GLY A 330 10.57 -5.80 12.53
C GLY A 330 9.58 -5.23 11.51
N ALA A 331 8.56 -4.45 11.90
CA ALA A 331 7.63 -3.92 10.90
C ALA A 331 8.26 -2.75 10.13
N LYS A 332 8.65 -3.03 8.89
CA LYS A 332 9.14 -2.02 7.95
C LYS A 332 7.97 -1.14 7.53
N SER A 333 8.09 0.17 7.72
CA SER A 333 7.11 1.11 7.17
C SER A 333 7.08 0.97 5.65
N VAL A 334 5.90 1.05 5.03
CA VAL A 334 5.72 1.07 3.56
C VAL A 334 6.16 2.43 2.98
N VAL A 335 7.25 2.99 3.49
CA VAL A 335 7.97 4.03 2.77
C VAL A 335 8.71 3.28 1.67
N ILE A 336 8.42 3.62 0.42
CA ILE A 336 9.20 3.20 -0.76
C ILE A 336 10.55 3.94 -0.68
N THR A 337 11.33 3.64 0.35
CA THR A 337 12.76 3.88 0.38
C THR A 337 13.35 2.68 -0.33
N LYS A 338 14.00 2.92 -1.47
CA LYS A 338 15.03 2.01 -1.97
C LYS A 338 15.86 1.60 -0.76
N ASP A 339 15.83 0.32 -0.41
CA ASP A 339 16.74 -0.28 0.54
C ASP A 339 18.17 0.09 0.13
N LEU A 340 18.71 1.14 0.77
CA LEU A 340 20.07 1.62 0.56
C LEU A 340 21.01 1.15 1.66
N ILE A 341 20.53 0.37 2.64
CA ILE A 341 21.36 -0.20 3.69
C ILE A 341 20.77 -1.55 4.09
N THR A 342 21.10 -2.59 3.33
CA THR A 342 21.61 -3.90 3.79
C THR A 342 21.77 -4.75 2.54
N SER A 343 22.80 -4.48 1.75
CA SER A 343 23.34 -5.45 0.81
C SER A 343 23.98 -6.58 1.60
N LYS A 344 23.15 -7.44 2.20
CA LYS A 344 23.53 -8.84 2.30
C LYS A 344 23.72 -9.27 0.85
N LYS A 345 24.94 -9.66 0.52
CA LYS A 345 25.25 -10.36 -0.72
C LYS A 345 24.44 -11.65 -0.68
N ASP A 346 23.21 -11.60 -1.16
CA ASP A 346 22.56 -12.81 -1.60
C ASP A 346 23.37 -13.28 -2.81
N GLU A 347 23.88 -14.50 -2.70
CA GLU A 347 24.32 -15.35 -3.80
C GLU A 347 23.40 -15.15 -5.02
N PRO A 348 23.89 -15.31 -6.27
CA PRO A 348 23.06 -15.22 -7.46
C PRO A 348 22.03 -16.35 -7.42
N ASN A 349 20.93 -16.13 -6.72
CA ASN A 349 19.79 -17.02 -6.69
C ASN A 349 19.29 -17.02 -8.12
N ASP A 350 19.37 -18.19 -8.76
CA ASP A 350 18.90 -18.43 -10.11
C ASP A 350 17.43 -18.02 -10.19
N CYS A 351 17.19 -16.78 -10.61
CA CYS A 351 15.87 -16.15 -10.64
C CYS A 351 15.13 -16.65 -11.88
N SER A 352 14.91 -17.96 -11.93
CA SER A 352 14.03 -18.59 -12.89
C SER A 352 12.59 -18.30 -12.45
N LEU A 353 12.01 -17.23 -13.00
CA LEU A 353 10.58 -16.98 -12.87
C LEU A 353 9.82 -18.26 -13.23
N ARG A 354 9.01 -18.74 -12.28
CA ARG A 354 8.15 -19.91 -12.49
C ARG A 354 7.20 -19.63 -13.65
N GLN A 355 7.00 -20.63 -14.51
CA GLN A 355 6.12 -20.50 -15.67
C GLN A 355 4.68 -20.14 -15.26
N ASP A 356 4.29 -20.54 -14.05
CA ASP A 356 2.97 -20.29 -13.46
C ASP A 356 2.72 -18.80 -13.10
N SER A 357 3.72 -17.94 -13.26
CA SER A 357 3.62 -16.49 -13.10
C SER A 357 2.84 -15.79 -14.22
N TYR A 358 2.69 -16.43 -15.39
CA TYR A 358 1.89 -15.89 -16.50
C TYR A 358 0.98 -16.94 -17.15
N LEU A 359 1.25 -18.23 -16.95
CA LEU A 359 0.46 -19.35 -17.48
C LEU A 359 -0.43 -19.92 -16.37
N PHE A 360 -1.74 -19.95 -16.58
CA PHE A 360 -2.64 -20.63 -15.65
C PHE A 360 -2.84 -22.08 -16.07
N LYS A 361 -2.70 -23.02 -15.13
CA LYS A 361 -3.02 -24.45 -15.30
C LYS A 361 -3.96 -24.88 -14.17
N THR A 362 -4.86 -25.83 -14.45
CA THR A 362 -5.90 -26.27 -13.51
C THR A 362 -5.37 -26.90 -12.22
N ASN A 363 -4.14 -27.41 -12.22
CA ASN A 363 -3.52 -28.10 -11.09
C ASN A 363 -2.52 -27.25 -10.29
N VAL A 364 -2.41 -25.95 -10.58
CA VAL A 364 -1.40 -25.08 -9.95
C VAL A 364 -2.07 -23.93 -9.21
N ILE A 365 -1.62 -23.67 -7.99
CA ILE A 365 -1.99 -22.48 -7.24
C ILE A 365 -1.27 -21.27 -7.84
N PRO A 366 -1.99 -20.17 -8.15
CA PRO A 366 -1.38 -18.97 -8.69
C PRO A 366 -0.24 -18.44 -7.82
N ALA A 367 0.81 -17.91 -8.46
CA ALA A 367 1.99 -17.40 -7.77
C ALA A 367 1.69 -16.25 -6.78
N ALA A 368 0.58 -15.53 -6.98
CA ALA A 368 0.11 -14.51 -6.06
C ALA A 368 -1.41 -14.37 -6.04
N ARG A 369 -1.93 -13.69 -5.00
CA ARG A 369 -3.36 -13.44 -4.81
C ARG A 369 -4.04 -12.67 -5.95
N GLN A 370 -3.28 -11.83 -6.67
CA GLN A 370 -3.75 -11.11 -7.85
C GLN A 370 -2.83 -11.39 -9.03
N MET A 371 -3.41 -11.81 -10.15
CA MET A 371 -2.72 -12.17 -11.38
C MET A 371 -3.38 -11.50 -12.59
N PHE A 372 -2.55 -11.15 -13.58
CA PHE A 372 -3.00 -10.62 -14.86
C PHE A 372 -2.66 -11.65 -15.94
N TYR A 373 -3.64 -12.44 -16.34
CA TYR A 373 -3.50 -13.45 -17.38
C TYR A 373 -3.96 -12.91 -18.73
N GLN A 374 -3.41 -13.41 -19.83
CA GLN A 374 -4.02 -13.25 -21.15
C GLN A 374 -4.86 -14.50 -21.44
N TYR A 375 -5.99 -14.37 -22.13
CA TYR A 375 -6.89 -15.50 -22.35
C TYR A 375 -6.23 -16.69 -23.07
N CYS A 376 -5.28 -16.44 -23.98
CA CYS A 376 -4.49 -17.49 -24.62
C CYS A 376 -3.56 -18.28 -23.67
N ASP A 377 -3.20 -17.68 -22.53
CA ASP A 377 -2.32 -18.25 -21.51
C ASP A 377 -3.12 -18.93 -20.36
N ILE A 378 -4.43 -19.10 -20.53
CA ILE A 378 -5.30 -19.81 -19.57
C ILE A 378 -5.56 -21.21 -20.09
N LYS A 379 -4.94 -22.23 -19.48
CA LYS A 379 -5.15 -23.64 -19.79
C LYS A 379 -6.22 -24.24 -18.90
N ALA A 380 -7.47 -23.95 -19.25
CA ALA A 380 -8.66 -24.53 -18.64
C ALA A 380 -9.61 -25.03 -19.74
N PRO A 381 -9.99 -26.33 -19.76
CA PRO A 381 -10.79 -26.90 -20.84
C PRO A 381 -12.10 -26.16 -21.11
N GLU A 382 -12.80 -25.72 -20.05
CA GLU A 382 -14.07 -25.01 -20.16
C GLU A 382 -13.88 -23.65 -20.83
N ILE A 383 -12.80 -22.93 -20.48
CA ILE A 383 -12.50 -21.60 -21.04
C ILE A 383 -12.07 -21.73 -22.50
N GLU A 384 -11.28 -22.75 -22.85
CA GLU A 384 -10.90 -23.02 -24.24
C GLU A 384 -12.13 -23.36 -25.10
N VAL A 385 -13.07 -24.15 -24.58
CA VAL A 385 -14.35 -24.45 -25.24
C VAL A 385 -15.22 -23.19 -25.36
N MET A 386 -15.29 -22.37 -24.31
CA MET A 386 -16.04 -21.11 -24.34
C MET A 386 -15.48 -20.15 -25.39
N LEU A 387 -14.15 -20.00 -25.47
CA LEU A 387 -13.47 -19.19 -26.49
C LEU A 387 -13.74 -19.72 -27.90
N GLY A 388 -13.72 -21.04 -28.09
CA GLY A 388 -14.01 -21.68 -29.38
C GLY A 388 -15.47 -21.56 -29.82
N ARG A 389 -16.41 -21.45 -28.89
CA ARG A 389 -17.86 -21.28 -29.15
C ARG A 389 -18.28 -19.83 -29.35
N LEU A 390 -17.38 -18.86 -29.20
CA LEU A 390 -17.72 -17.46 -29.39
C LEU A 390 -18.18 -17.20 -30.83
N PRO A 391 -19.23 -16.38 -31.03
CA PRO A 391 -19.68 -16.04 -32.37
C PRO A 391 -18.56 -15.36 -33.16
N LYS A 392 -18.60 -15.52 -34.49
CA LYS A 392 -17.77 -14.72 -35.38
C LYS A 392 -18.23 -13.26 -35.24
N ILE A 393 -17.30 -12.41 -34.83
CA ILE A 393 -17.56 -10.98 -34.63
C ILE A 393 -17.83 -10.37 -36.00
N SER A 394 -18.94 -9.63 -36.13
CA SER A 394 -19.28 -8.93 -37.37
C SER A 394 -18.24 -7.83 -37.65
N PRO A 395 -17.87 -7.57 -38.92
CA PRO A 395 -16.87 -6.56 -39.27
C PRO A 395 -17.18 -5.14 -38.77
N ASN A 396 -18.45 -4.83 -38.51
CA ASN A 396 -18.91 -3.50 -38.06
C ASN A 396 -18.89 -3.32 -36.54
N MET A 397 -18.54 -4.36 -35.76
CA MET A 397 -18.48 -4.25 -34.30
C MET A 397 -17.21 -3.53 -33.89
N ALA A 398 -17.33 -2.44 -33.13
CA ALA A 398 -16.19 -1.77 -32.52
C ALA A 398 -15.76 -2.49 -31.23
N CYS A 399 -14.46 -2.41 -30.91
CA CYS A 399 -13.92 -2.93 -29.66
C CYS A 399 -14.47 -2.13 -28.47
N ASP A 400 -15.11 -2.79 -27.50
CA ASP A 400 -15.69 -2.13 -26.33
C ASP A 400 -14.60 -1.66 -25.34
N PRO A 401 -14.69 -0.45 -24.76
CA PRO A 401 -13.68 0.05 -23.82
C PRO A 401 -13.49 -0.79 -22.55
N LYS A 402 -14.51 -1.56 -22.14
CA LYS A 402 -14.50 -2.36 -20.91
C LYS A 402 -14.31 -3.84 -21.19
N HIS A 403 -15.03 -4.39 -22.16
CA HIS A 403 -15.08 -5.83 -22.45
C HIS A 403 -14.27 -6.21 -23.70
N GLY A 404 -13.83 -5.23 -24.48
CA GLY A 404 -13.09 -5.45 -25.72
C GLY A 404 -13.92 -6.16 -26.77
N TRP A 405 -13.43 -7.30 -27.23
CA TRP A 405 -14.04 -8.17 -28.22
C TRP A 405 -14.82 -9.34 -27.61
N LEU A 406 -14.90 -9.40 -26.28
CA LEU A 406 -15.58 -10.47 -25.56
C LEU A 406 -16.97 -10.00 -25.11
N PRO A 407 -17.95 -10.92 -25.03
CA PRO A 407 -19.28 -10.56 -24.57
C PRO A 407 -19.27 -10.16 -23.09
N PRO A 408 -20.23 -9.31 -22.65
CA PRO A 408 -20.33 -8.90 -21.27
C PRO A 408 -20.54 -10.12 -20.35
N GLY A 409 -19.84 -10.15 -19.22
CA GLY A 409 -19.90 -11.25 -18.25
C GLY A 409 -19.02 -12.45 -18.56
N PHE A 410 -18.36 -12.50 -19.73
CA PHE A 410 -17.40 -13.56 -20.06
C PHE A 410 -16.25 -13.63 -19.04
N ASP A 411 -15.72 -12.48 -18.65
CA ASP A 411 -14.65 -12.36 -17.67
C ASP A 411 -15.07 -12.86 -16.29
N ILE A 412 -16.32 -12.64 -15.88
CA ILE A 412 -16.88 -13.14 -14.62
C ILE A 412 -16.91 -14.67 -14.63
N GLN A 413 -17.44 -15.27 -15.68
CA GLN A 413 -17.49 -16.73 -15.84
C GLN A 413 -16.09 -17.34 -15.82
N CYS A 414 -15.13 -16.76 -16.53
CA CYS A 414 -13.74 -17.21 -16.48
C CYS A 414 -13.15 -17.12 -15.07
N ARG A 415 -13.40 -16.03 -14.32
CA ARG A 415 -12.95 -15.91 -12.93
C ARG A 415 -13.60 -16.94 -12.00
N ASP A 416 -14.85 -17.31 -12.23
CA ASP A 416 -15.54 -18.33 -11.44
C ASP A 416 -14.95 -19.73 -11.69
N ILE A 417 -14.71 -20.07 -12.96
CA ILE A 417 -14.06 -21.35 -13.34
C ILE A 417 -12.66 -21.45 -12.74
N ILE A 418 -11.83 -20.42 -12.93
CA ILE A 418 -10.47 -20.38 -12.36
C ILE A 418 -10.52 -20.50 -10.84
N ASN A 419 -11.42 -19.77 -10.17
CA ASN A 419 -11.53 -19.82 -8.71
C ASN A 419 -11.98 -21.20 -8.20
N GLY A 420 -12.84 -21.90 -8.95
CA GLY A 420 -13.21 -23.28 -8.65
C GLY A 420 -12.00 -24.22 -8.62
N TYR A 421 -11.16 -24.17 -9.66
CA TYR A 421 -9.92 -24.97 -9.71
C TYR A 421 -8.93 -24.61 -8.60
N VAL A 422 -8.72 -23.31 -8.38
CA VAL A 422 -7.80 -22.82 -7.35
C VAL A 422 -8.26 -23.26 -5.95
N LEU A 423 -9.55 -23.11 -5.62
CA LEU A 423 -10.06 -23.55 -4.32
C LEU A 423 -9.93 -25.06 -4.11
N GLN A 424 -10.20 -25.87 -5.14
CA GLN A 424 -10.00 -27.32 -5.07
C GLN A 424 -8.53 -27.66 -4.77
N GLN A 425 -7.58 -26.97 -5.40
CA GLN A 425 -6.16 -27.21 -5.17
C GLN A 425 -5.71 -26.74 -3.79
N MET A 426 -6.14 -25.56 -3.35
CA MET A 426 -5.82 -25.04 -2.01
C MET A 426 -6.34 -25.97 -0.91
N ASN A 427 -7.58 -26.45 -1.03
CA ASN A 427 -8.16 -27.39 -0.06
C ASN A 427 -7.40 -28.73 -0.01
N LYS A 428 -6.92 -29.23 -1.16
CA LYS A 428 -6.08 -30.44 -1.20
C LYS A 428 -4.76 -30.23 -0.45
N GLU A 429 -4.11 -29.08 -0.63
CA GLU A 429 -2.86 -28.76 0.08
C GLU A 429 -3.09 -28.59 1.58
N THR A 430 -4.19 -27.97 2.00
CA THR A 430 -4.56 -27.87 3.43
C THR A 430 -4.82 -29.24 4.05
N ALA A 431 -5.57 -30.12 3.37
CA ALA A 431 -5.85 -31.47 3.88
C ALA A 431 -4.55 -32.31 4.07
N ILE A 432 -3.57 -32.12 3.18
CA ILE A 432 -2.25 -32.74 3.30
C ILE A 432 -1.49 -32.14 4.52
N ALA A 433 -1.52 -30.82 4.69
CA ALA A 433 -0.85 -30.15 5.80
C ALA A 433 -1.45 -30.54 7.17
N GLU A 434 -2.78 -30.60 7.27
CA GLU A 434 -3.51 -31.01 8.48
C GLU A 434 -3.24 -32.47 8.85
N SER A 435 -3.01 -33.34 7.87
CA SER A 435 -2.61 -34.73 8.13
C SER A 435 -1.17 -34.87 8.64
N THR A 436 -0.35 -33.82 8.52
CA THR A 436 1.10 -33.86 8.79
C THR A 436 1.50 -33.10 10.07
N MET A 437 0.69 -32.16 10.59
CA MET A 437 1.03 -31.40 11.82
C MET A 437 0.14 -31.73 13.02
N LYS A 438 0.75 -32.30 14.07
CA LYS A 438 0.27 -32.19 15.46
C LYS A 438 0.81 -30.90 16.09
N GLU A 439 -0.09 -30.17 16.75
CA GLU A 439 0.12 -29.13 17.77
C GLU A 439 1.26 -28.12 17.55
N TYR A 440 0.90 -26.92 17.07
CA TYR A 440 1.54 -25.68 17.52
C TYR A 440 0.48 -24.61 17.80
N VAL A 441 0.63 -23.96 18.96
CA VAL A 441 -0.18 -22.84 19.42
C VAL A 441 0.17 -21.60 18.58
N ASP A 442 -0.90 -20.95 18.13
CA ASP A 442 -0.99 -19.67 17.42
C ASP A 442 -0.04 -18.59 17.99
N ASP A 443 1.07 -18.36 17.29
CA ASP A 443 1.82 -17.11 17.29
C ASP A 443 2.16 -16.78 15.84
N SER A 444 1.19 -16.19 15.12
CA SER A 444 1.35 -15.81 13.72
C SER A 444 2.33 -14.64 13.58
N THR A 445 3.63 -14.95 13.53
CA THR A 445 4.66 -14.06 12.98
C THR A 445 5.01 -14.51 11.57
N ASP A 446 4.30 -13.97 10.58
CA ASP A 446 4.66 -14.15 9.17
C ASP A 446 5.86 -13.24 8.84
N GLU A 447 7.07 -13.78 8.93
CA GLU A 447 8.24 -13.20 8.24
C GLU A 447 8.14 -13.50 6.73
N GLU A 448 7.35 -12.72 6.01
CA GLU A 448 7.31 -12.79 4.54
C GLU A 448 8.47 -12.00 3.92
N THR A 449 9.39 -12.73 3.26
CA THR A 449 10.37 -12.15 2.34
C THR A 449 9.64 -11.47 1.17
N SER A 450 9.83 -10.16 1.02
CA SER A 450 9.14 -9.36 0.00
C SER A 450 9.62 -9.73 -1.40
N TRP A 451 8.69 -10.18 -2.23
CA TRP A 451 8.86 -10.12 -3.67
C TRP A 451 8.59 -8.68 -4.11
N VAL A 452 9.66 -7.92 -4.36
CA VAL A 452 9.56 -6.59 -4.95
C VAL A 452 9.37 -6.78 -6.46
N GLU A 453 8.13 -7.08 -6.87
CA GLU A 453 7.71 -6.57 -8.17
C GLU A 453 7.61 -5.05 -7.98
N ASP A 454 8.61 -4.32 -8.49
CA ASP A 454 8.49 -2.91 -8.84
C ASP A 454 7.38 -2.83 -9.91
N PHE A 455 6.13 -2.99 -9.48
CA PHE A 455 4.96 -2.50 -10.20
C PHE A 455 5.04 -0.99 -10.05
N GLU A 456 6.02 -0.40 -10.76
CA GLU A 456 6.01 1.00 -11.10
C GLU A 456 4.63 1.18 -11.76
N GLU A 457 3.70 1.80 -11.02
CA GLU A 457 2.77 2.72 -11.67
C GLU A 457 3.69 3.72 -12.36
N GLU A 458 4.11 3.38 -13.59
CA GLU A 458 4.77 4.31 -14.47
C GLU A 458 3.69 5.36 -14.74
N GLU A 459 3.79 6.46 -13.99
CA GLU A 459 2.93 7.63 -14.10
C GLU A 459 2.78 7.95 -15.59
N ILE A 460 1.53 7.94 -16.03
CA ILE A 460 1.12 8.29 -17.38
C ILE A 460 1.66 9.71 -17.62
N ASP A 461 2.43 9.90 -18.69
CA ASP A 461 2.68 11.23 -19.22
C ASP A 461 1.28 11.86 -19.47
N ASP A 462 0.87 12.84 -18.64
CA ASP A 462 -0.25 13.71 -19.01
C ASP A 462 0.06 14.21 -20.41
N ILE A 463 -0.76 13.78 -21.38
CA ILE A 463 -0.65 14.24 -22.76
C ILE A 463 -0.87 15.73 -22.67
N ASP A 464 0.19 16.48 -22.96
CA ASP A 464 0.17 17.91 -23.20
C ASP A 464 -0.84 18.15 -24.34
N SER A 465 -2.09 18.44 -23.97
CA SER A 465 -3.11 18.91 -24.88
C SER A 465 -2.84 20.38 -25.17
N THR A 466 -1.68 20.65 -25.75
CA THR A 466 -1.45 21.88 -26.51
C THR A 466 -2.05 21.64 -27.89
N GLU A 467 -3.36 21.80 -27.99
CA GLU A 467 -3.96 22.11 -29.28
C GLU A 467 -3.33 23.42 -29.78
N PRO A 468 -2.78 23.47 -31.01
CA PRO A 468 -2.34 24.72 -31.57
C PRO A 468 -3.58 25.58 -31.80
N SER A 469 -3.72 26.65 -31.04
CA SER A 469 -4.68 27.71 -31.32
C SER A 469 -4.41 28.20 -32.75
N THR A 470 -5.24 27.76 -33.69
CA THR A 470 -5.26 28.30 -35.04
C THR A 470 -5.70 29.76 -34.93
N SER A 471 -4.74 30.64 -35.09
CA SER A 471 -4.96 32.03 -35.46
C SER A 471 -5.68 32.07 -36.81
N ALA A 472 -6.89 32.60 -36.83
CA ALA A 472 -7.49 33.16 -38.03
C ALA A 472 -8.51 34.23 -37.63
N ASN A 473 -8.22 35.46 -38.08
CA ASN A 473 -8.99 36.70 -38.17
C ASN A 473 -10.40 36.77 -37.58
#